data_AF-A0A7C1UY16-F1
#
_entry.id   AF-A0A7C1UY16-F1
#
_cell.length_a   1.000
_cell.length_b   1.000
_cell.length_c   1.000
_cell.angle_alpha   90.00
_cell.angle_beta   90.00
_cell.angle_gamma   90.00
#
_symmetry.space_group_name_H-M   'P 1'
#
loop_
_entity.id
_entity.type
_entity.pdbx_description
1 polymer ?
#
loop_
_entity_poly.entity_id
_entity_poly.type
_entity_poly.pdbx_seq_one_letter_code
_entity_poly.pdbx_strand_id
1 'polypeptide(L)'
;MKENSSLTFGFSPCPNDTYIFYALAHGKLDSPDVKFQVDLQDVETLNLRARDVFYDLTKISIHAICHVSRDYVLLNSGGAMGKGCGPLVISSNEIAPHKLRDIPVAIPGKYTTANLLFQIFTDGNPNVVAMPYDTIM
;
A
#
# COMPACT_ATOMS: atom_id res chain seq x y z
N MET A 1 17.36 19.02 27.22
CA MET A 1 17.47 17.60 26.83
C MET A 1 16.35 17.37 25.82
N LYS A 2 16.67 17.12 24.54
CA LYS A 2 15.62 16.81 23.55
C LYS A 2 15.17 15.37 23.81
N GLU A 3 13.87 15.15 24.04
CA GLU A 3 13.31 13.82 24.18
C GLU A 3 13.59 13.02 22.89
N ASN A 4 14.19 11.83 23.04
CA ASN A 4 14.23 10.83 21.97
C ASN A 4 12.79 10.49 21.61
N SER A 5 12.29 11.06 20.51
CA SER A 5 10.92 10.82 20.06
C SER A 5 10.88 9.47 19.34
N SER A 6 10.13 8.53 19.91
CA SER A 6 9.88 7.23 19.28
C SER A 6 8.69 7.38 18.34
N LEU A 7 8.87 7.07 17.06
CA LEU A 7 7.82 7.09 16.05
C LEU A 7 7.39 5.67 15.68
N THR A 8 6.09 5.46 15.49
CA THR A 8 5.53 4.23 14.95
C THR A 8 5.60 4.23 13.42
N PHE A 9 6.05 3.13 12.83
CA PHE A 9 6.22 3.02 11.38
C PHE A 9 5.68 1.70 10.82
N GLY A 10 4.61 1.78 10.03
CA GLY A 10 4.02 0.63 9.34
C GLY A 10 4.51 0.47 7.89
N PHE A 11 5.04 -0.69 7.50
CA PHE A 11 5.32 -1.03 6.09
C PHE A 11 5.10 -2.52 5.79
N SER A 12 5.15 -2.94 4.52
CA SER A 12 4.82 -4.32 4.16
C SER A 12 6.00 -5.28 4.27
N PRO A 13 5.78 -6.58 4.50
CA PRO A 13 6.85 -7.58 4.52
C PRO A 13 7.42 -7.89 3.13
N CYS A 14 6.96 -7.24 2.06
CA CYS A 14 7.43 -7.47 0.71
C CYS A 14 8.93 -7.11 0.55
N PRO A 15 9.69 -7.84 -0.30
CA PRO A 15 11.15 -7.62 -0.46
C PRO A 15 11.56 -6.19 -0.79
N ASN A 16 10.76 -5.47 -1.58
CA ASN A 16 11.05 -4.09 -1.94
C ASN A 16 10.99 -3.15 -0.71
N ASP A 17 10.02 -3.31 0.17
CA ASP A 17 9.88 -2.47 1.38
C ASP A 17 10.95 -2.83 2.41
N THR A 18 11.18 -4.13 2.65
CA THR A 18 12.22 -4.57 3.59
C THR A 18 13.62 -4.16 3.13
N TYR A 19 13.86 -4.11 1.82
CA TYR A 19 15.08 -3.53 1.26
C TYR A 19 15.19 -2.02 1.51
N ILE A 20 14.16 -1.24 1.15
CA ILE A 20 14.14 0.23 1.31
C ILE A 20 14.37 0.63 2.77
N PHE A 21 13.70 -0.05 3.71
CA PHE A 21 13.67 0.37 5.12
C PHE A 21 14.64 -0.39 6.02
N TYR A 22 15.46 -1.30 5.49
CA TYR A 22 16.40 -2.12 6.27
C TYR A 22 17.26 -1.29 7.22
N ALA A 23 17.94 -0.27 6.69
CA ALA A 23 18.86 0.55 7.47
C ALA A 23 18.14 1.34 8.58
N LEU A 24 16.93 1.82 8.30
CA LEU A 24 16.08 2.55 9.25
C LEU A 24 15.60 1.61 10.37
N ALA A 25 15.04 0.46 10.01
CA ALA A 25 14.52 -0.53 10.96
C ALA A 25 15.60 -1.10 11.89
N HIS A 26 16.86 -1.14 11.46
CA HIS A 26 17.98 -1.68 12.22
C HIS A 26 18.90 -0.60 12.83
N GLY A 27 18.49 0.67 12.82
CA GLY A 27 19.26 1.76 13.44
C GLY A 27 20.65 1.97 12.82
N LYS A 28 20.80 1.72 11.51
CA LYS A 28 22.06 1.89 10.76
C LYS A 28 22.22 3.29 10.15
N LEU A 29 21.25 4.17 10.34
CA LEU A 29 21.31 5.57 9.88
C LEU A 29 21.86 6.46 11.00
N ASP A 30 22.67 7.46 10.63
CA ASP A 30 23.13 8.52 11.54
C ASP A 30 21.98 9.49 11.84
N SER A 31 20.99 9.03 12.61
CA SER A 31 19.82 9.79 13.05
C SER A 31 19.62 9.57 14.55
N PRO A 32 20.49 10.14 15.39
CA PRO A 32 20.55 9.81 16.82
C PRO A 32 19.29 10.18 17.61
N ASP A 33 18.50 11.11 17.08
CA ASP A 33 17.36 11.72 17.79
C ASP A 33 16.01 11.02 17.53
N VAL A 34 15.95 10.04 16.61
CA VAL A 34 14.69 9.39 16.19
C VAL A 34 14.81 7.87 16.26
N LYS A 35 13.87 7.22 16.96
CA LYS A 35 13.75 5.76 17.00
C LYS A 35 12.44 5.35 16.32
N PHE A 36 12.49 4.25 15.55
CA PHE A 36 11.32 3.72 14.88
C PHE A 36 10.86 2.41 15.52
N GLN A 37 9.58 2.35 15.87
CA GLN A 37 8.87 1.13 16.23
C GLN A 37 8.20 0.58 14.96
N VAL A 38 8.84 -0.41 14.35
CA VAL A 38 8.40 -0.97 13.07
C VAL A 38 7.29 -2.01 13.28
N ASP A 39 6.24 -1.90 12.47
CA ASP A 39 5.15 -2.87 12.36
C ASP A 39 5.01 -3.34 10.91
N LEU A 40 5.09 -4.64 10.68
CA LEU A 40 5.00 -5.24 9.34
C LEU A 40 3.56 -5.71 9.09
N GLN A 41 2.91 -5.14 8.08
CA GLN A 41 1.49 -5.39 7.80
C GLN A 41 1.21 -5.49 6.30
N ASP A 42 0.13 -6.18 5.94
CA ASP A 42 -0.40 -6.14 4.58
C ASP A 42 -0.73 -4.69 4.15
N VAL A 43 -0.56 -4.38 2.86
CA VAL A 43 -0.74 -3.01 2.34
C VAL A 43 -2.17 -2.51 2.53
N GLU A 44 -3.18 -3.36 2.41
CA GLU A 44 -4.56 -2.93 2.65
C GLU A 44 -4.81 -2.66 4.14
N THR A 45 -4.21 -3.45 5.03
CA THR A 45 -4.21 -3.16 6.47
C THR A 45 -3.58 -1.79 6.77
N LEU A 46 -2.44 -1.48 6.15
CA LEU A 46 -1.79 -0.16 6.27
C LEU A 46 -2.71 0.96 5.75
N ASN A 47 -3.32 0.77 4.57
CA ASN A 47 -4.26 1.73 4.00
C ASN A 47 -5.45 2.01 4.93
N LEU A 48 -6.02 0.96 5.55
CA LEU A 48 -7.14 1.08 6.49
C LEU A 48 -6.70 1.81 7.77
N ARG A 49 -5.57 1.41 8.37
CA ARG A 49 -5.01 2.02 9.59
C ARG A 49 -4.62 3.48 9.41
N ALA A 50 -4.17 3.87 8.21
CA ALA A 50 -3.89 5.27 7.89
C ALA A 50 -5.14 6.16 7.99
N ARG A 51 -6.34 5.62 7.76
CA ARG A 51 -7.59 6.39 7.90
C ARG A 51 -7.91 6.75 9.35
N ASP A 52 -7.37 5.97 10.30
CA ASP A 52 -7.53 6.18 11.74
C ASP A 52 -6.30 6.88 12.35
N VAL A 53 -5.37 7.38 11.52
CA VAL A 53 -4.11 8.02 11.94
C VAL A 53 -3.31 7.15 12.91
N PHE A 54 -3.31 5.83 12.66
CA PHE A 54 -2.76 4.85 13.60
C PHE A 54 -1.23 4.90 13.72
N TYR A 55 -0.52 5.30 12.67
CA TYR A 55 0.95 5.38 12.65
C TYR A 55 1.44 6.81 12.44
N ASP A 56 2.56 7.17 13.05
CA ASP A 56 3.26 8.42 12.75
C ASP A 56 3.82 8.43 11.32
N LEU A 57 4.26 7.27 10.84
CA LEU A 57 4.76 7.05 9.49
C LEU A 57 4.16 5.76 8.91
N THR A 58 3.78 5.74 7.64
CA THR A 58 3.27 4.52 7.00
C THR A 58 3.52 4.46 5.50
N LYS A 59 3.87 3.27 5.00
CA LYS A 59 3.82 2.95 3.57
C LYS A 59 2.36 2.86 3.16
N ILE A 60 1.99 3.60 2.12
CA ILE A 60 0.59 3.76 1.72
C ILE A 60 0.44 3.60 0.20
N SER A 61 -0.73 3.13 -0.23
CA SER A 61 -1.10 3.17 -1.66
C SER A 61 -1.37 4.61 -2.12
N ILE A 62 -0.98 4.94 -3.35
CA ILE A 62 -1.31 6.25 -3.98
C ILE A 62 -2.82 6.49 -4.05
N HIS A 63 -3.63 5.43 -4.16
CA HIS A 63 -5.08 5.58 -4.03
C HIS A 63 -5.48 5.99 -2.61
N ALA A 64 -4.94 5.34 -1.58
CA ALA A 64 -5.27 5.59 -0.18
C ALA A 64 -4.87 6.99 0.31
N ILE A 65 -3.72 7.54 -0.11
CA ILE A 65 -3.27 8.88 0.31
C ILE A 65 -4.27 9.99 -0.07
N CYS A 66 -5.00 9.84 -1.19
CA CYS A 66 -6.04 10.78 -1.58
C CYS A 66 -7.16 10.89 -0.53
N HIS A 67 -7.39 9.85 0.27
CA HIS A 67 -8.43 9.79 1.30
C HIS A 67 -7.97 10.29 2.67
N VAL A 68 -6.65 10.41 2.90
CA VAL A 68 -6.06 10.76 4.21
C VAL A 68 -5.13 11.99 4.14
N SER A 69 -5.19 12.74 3.04
CA SER A 69 -4.34 13.90 2.76
C SER A 69 -4.51 15.09 3.72
N ARG A 70 -5.51 15.06 4.60
CA ARG A 70 -5.68 16.04 5.68
C ARG A 70 -4.73 15.78 6.84
N ASP A 71 -4.43 14.52 7.10
CA ASP A 71 -3.66 14.07 8.27
C ASP A 71 -2.24 13.63 7.90
N TYR A 72 -2.04 13.22 6.65
CA TYR A 72 -0.75 12.77 6.13
C TYR A 72 -0.26 13.62 4.95
N VAL A 73 1.07 13.75 4.87
CA VAL A 73 1.78 14.28 3.70
C VAL A 73 2.63 13.18 3.08
N LEU A 74 2.70 13.15 1.75
CA LEU A 74 3.54 12.19 1.04
C LEU A 74 5.02 12.63 1.10
N LEU A 75 5.91 11.71 1.49
CA LEU A 75 7.35 11.96 1.47
C LEU A 75 7.92 11.84 0.04
N ASN A 76 9.05 12.52 -0.20
CA ASN A 76 9.75 12.49 -1.49
C ASN A 76 10.61 11.22 -1.69
N SER A 77 10.57 10.26 -0.77
CA SER A 77 11.38 9.04 -0.80
C SER A 77 10.58 7.83 -0.27
N GLY A 78 11.10 6.63 -0.52
CA GLY A 78 10.51 5.37 -0.03
C GLY A 78 9.32 4.85 -0.83
N GLY A 79 8.95 5.51 -1.94
CA GLY A 79 7.86 5.08 -2.82
C GLY A 79 8.27 3.98 -3.80
N ALA A 80 7.27 3.25 -4.30
CA ALA A 80 7.40 2.30 -5.40
C ALA A 80 6.63 2.81 -6.63
N MET A 81 7.36 3.32 -7.63
CA MET A 81 6.78 3.90 -8.85
C MET A 81 7.67 3.58 -10.06
N GLY A 82 7.05 3.31 -11.20
CA GLY A 82 7.79 3.03 -12.44
C GLY A 82 6.92 2.51 -13.58
N LYS A 83 7.55 2.29 -14.73
CA LYS A 83 6.96 1.53 -15.85
C LYS A 83 7.41 0.08 -15.76
N GLY A 84 6.51 -0.85 -16.07
CA GLY A 84 6.80 -2.29 -15.98
C GLY A 84 6.56 -2.92 -14.60
N CYS A 85 6.03 -2.16 -13.63
CA CYS A 85 5.63 -2.66 -12.31
C CYS A 85 4.12 -2.48 -12.05
N GLY A 86 3.32 -2.39 -13.12
CA GLY A 86 1.88 -2.23 -13.02
C GLY A 86 1.19 -3.49 -12.50
N PRO A 87 0.03 -3.35 -11.84
CA PRO A 87 -0.80 -4.50 -11.48
C PRO A 87 -1.29 -5.23 -12.73
N LEU A 88 -1.51 -6.53 -12.60
CA LEU A 88 -2.02 -7.38 -13.67
C LEU A 88 -3.37 -7.98 -13.29
N VAL A 89 -4.23 -8.16 -14.30
CA VAL A 89 -5.46 -8.95 -14.18
C VAL A 89 -5.21 -10.27 -14.90
N ILE A 90 -5.48 -11.38 -14.21
CA ILE A 90 -5.26 -12.74 -14.73
C ILE A 90 -6.59 -13.51 -14.75
N SER A 91 -6.70 -14.48 -15.65
CA SER A 91 -7.84 -15.40 -15.71
C SER A 91 -7.40 -16.72 -16.33
N SER A 92 -8.05 -17.82 -15.91
CA SER A 92 -7.88 -19.14 -16.52
C SER A 92 -8.51 -19.25 -17.91
N ASN A 93 -9.43 -18.34 -18.25
CA ASN A 93 -10.10 -18.28 -19.53
C ASN A 93 -9.86 -16.94 -20.21
N GLU A 94 -9.99 -16.91 -21.53
CA GLU A 94 -10.01 -15.65 -22.26
C GLU A 94 -11.30 -14.89 -21.95
N ILE A 95 -11.16 -13.68 -21.41
CA ILE A 95 -12.27 -12.80 -21.07
C ILE A 95 -12.07 -11.48 -21.81
N ALA A 96 -13.04 -11.12 -22.62
CA ALA A 96 -13.03 -9.83 -23.30
C ALA A 96 -13.01 -8.69 -22.26
N PRO A 97 -12.14 -7.68 -22.40
CA PRO A 97 -11.98 -6.62 -21.39
C PRO A 97 -13.29 -5.97 -20.91
N HIS A 98 -14.23 -5.73 -21.81
CA HIS A 98 -15.52 -5.11 -21.48
C HIS A 98 -16.42 -5.96 -20.57
N LYS A 99 -16.15 -7.26 -20.40
CA LYS A 99 -16.89 -8.14 -19.50
C LYS A 99 -16.36 -8.10 -18.05
N LEU A 100 -15.14 -7.59 -17.84
CA LEU A 100 -14.49 -7.58 -16.53
C LEU A 100 -15.25 -6.73 -15.49
N ARG A 101 -16.05 -5.75 -15.94
CA ARG A 101 -16.93 -4.96 -15.06
C ARG A 101 -18.07 -5.77 -14.45
N ASP A 102 -18.56 -6.80 -15.16
CA ASP A 102 -19.82 -7.48 -14.82
C ASP A 102 -19.60 -8.79 -14.05
N ILE A 103 -18.36 -9.30 -14.01
CA ILE A 103 -18.01 -10.54 -13.32
C ILE A 103 -17.29 -10.27 -12.00
N PRO A 104 -17.39 -11.16 -11.00
CA PRO A 104 -16.60 -11.05 -9.78
C PRO A 104 -15.09 -11.12 -10.08
N VAL A 105 -14.34 -10.12 -9.62
CA VAL A 105 -12.88 -10.08 -9.70
C VAL A 105 -12.28 -9.96 -8.31
N ALA A 106 -11.39 -10.89 -7.96
CA ALA A 106 -10.65 -10.83 -6.71
C ALA A 106 -9.65 -9.66 -6.74
N ILE A 107 -9.63 -8.84 -5.69
CA ILE A 107 -8.70 -7.72 -5.55
C ILE A 107 -7.94 -7.81 -4.21
N PRO A 108 -6.67 -7.38 -4.16
CA PRO A 108 -5.85 -7.47 -2.94
C PRO A 108 -6.26 -6.45 -1.86
N GLY A 109 -7.16 -5.51 -2.18
CA GLY A 109 -7.61 -4.47 -1.26
C GLY A 109 -8.34 -3.35 -1.99
N LYS A 110 -9.37 -2.78 -1.36
CA LYS A 110 -10.21 -1.72 -1.92
C LYS A 110 -9.46 -0.40 -2.07
N TYR A 111 -8.53 -0.10 -1.16
CA TYR A 111 -7.77 1.14 -1.15
C TYR A 111 -6.41 1.04 -1.86
N THR A 112 -6.11 -0.10 -2.48
CA THR A 112 -4.90 -0.27 -3.27
C THR A 112 -4.92 0.57 -4.55
N THR A 113 -3.75 1.00 -5.02
CA THR A 113 -3.60 1.63 -6.34
C THR A 113 -3.98 0.64 -7.45
N ALA A 114 -3.79 -0.66 -7.22
CA ALA A 114 -4.21 -1.70 -8.15
C ALA A 114 -5.73 -1.67 -8.39
N ASN A 115 -6.52 -1.58 -7.31
CA ASN A 115 -7.97 -1.47 -7.43
C ASN A 115 -8.40 -0.15 -8.08
N LEU A 116 -7.74 0.98 -7.77
CA LEU A 116 -8.05 2.25 -8.45
C LEU A 116 -7.84 2.16 -9.96
N LEU A 117 -6.71 1.60 -10.40
CA LEU A 117 -6.43 1.42 -11.83
C LEU A 117 -7.43 0.47 -12.48
N PHE A 118 -7.83 -0.59 -11.77
CA PHE A 118 -8.86 -1.50 -12.26
C PHE A 118 -10.23 -0.83 -12.38
N GLN A 119 -10.62 0.01 -11.42
CA GLN A 119 -11.84 0.83 -11.51
C GLN A 119 -11.79 1.76 -12.72
N ILE A 120 -10.68 2.47 -12.93
CA ILE A 120 -10.51 3.34 -14.11
C ILE A 120 -10.64 2.53 -15.41
N PHE A 121 -10.06 1.33 -15.45
CA PHE A 121 -10.12 0.45 -16.62
C PHE A 121 -11.53 -0.10 -16.90
N THR A 122 -12.39 -0.17 -15.89
CA THR A 122 -13.74 -0.78 -15.95
C THR A 122 -14.88 0.24 -15.81
N ASP A 123 -14.61 1.53 -16.07
CA ASP A 123 -15.58 2.63 -15.97
C ASP A 123 -16.19 2.84 -14.56
N GLY A 124 -15.44 2.49 -13.52
CA GLY A 124 -15.62 2.97 -12.14
C GLY A 124 -16.39 2.05 -11.19
N ASN A 125 -17.15 1.06 -11.67
CA ASN A 125 -17.97 0.19 -10.82
C ASN A 125 -17.80 -1.31 -11.13
N PRO A 126 -16.57 -1.88 -11.02
CA PRO A 126 -16.39 -3.30 -11.19
C PRO A 126 -16.98 -4.10 -10.02
N ASN A 127 -17.50 -5.29 -10.32
CA ASN A 127 -17.87 -6.28 -9.32
C ASN A 127 -16.61 -6.90 -8.69
N VAL A 128 -16.20 -6.41 -7.52
CA VAL A 128 -14.95 -6.83 -6.86
C VAL A 128 -15.17 -7.57 -5.55
N VAL A 129 -14.31 -8.55 -5.29
CA VAL A 129 -14.25 -9.31 -4.02
C VAL A 129 -12.88 -9.08 -3.40
N ALA A 130 -12.83 -8.33 -2.29
CA ALA A 130 -11.57 -8.05 -1.61
C ALA A 130 -11.11 -9.23 -0.75
N MET A 131 -9.83 -9.60 -0.86
CA MET A 131 -9.19 -10.64 -0.08
C MET A 131 -7.67 -10.42 0.01
N PRO A 132 -6.96 -11.04 0.97
CA PRO A 132 -5.50 -10.98 1.03
C PRO A 132 -4.84 -11.43 -0.28
N TYR A 133 -3.75 -10.77 -0.68
CA TYR A 133 -3.13 -10.97 -2.00
C TYR A 133 -2.67 -12.42 -2.24
N ASP A 134 -2.25 -13.11 -1.18
CA ASP A 134 -1.77 -14.49 -1.16
C ASP A 134 -2.89 -15.54 -1.24
N THR A 135 -4.15 -15.10 -1.14
CA THR A 135 -5.34 -15.95 -1.29
C THR A 135 -6.00 -15.84 -2.66
N ILE A 136 -5.49 -14.96 -3.53
CA ILE A 136 -5.93 -14.85 -4.92
C ILE A 136 -5.35 -16.04 -5.70
N MET A 137 -6.23 -16.96 -6.14
CA MET A 137 -5.90 -18.17 -6.91
C MET A 137 -6.18 -18.01 -8.41
#